data_AF-A0A1V5AHL7-F1
#
_entry.id   AF-A0A1V5AHL7-F1
#
_cell.length_a   1.000
_cell.length_b   1.000
_cell.length_c   1.000
_cell.angle_alpha   90.00
_cell.angle_beta   90.00
_cell.angle_gamma   90.00
#
_symmetry.space_group_name_H-M   'P 1'
#
loop_
_entity.id
_entity.type
_entity.pdbx_description
1 polymer ?
#
loop_
_entity_poly.entity_id
_entity_poly.type
_entity_poly.pdbx_seq_one_letter_code
_entity_poly.pdbx_strand_id
1 'polypeptide(L)'
;MNAGHNPPILYRSGDKTTEQLILTGIVLGAVENQEYTSRTLPIYPGDIIVMYTDGVTEAINTRNELFGEDRLGMIIRDHAHLPSRKILERILSAVEEFSKDMPQFVIKGT
;
A
#
# COMPACT_ATOMS: atom_id res chain seq x y z
N MET A 1 -5.75 -12.96 4.89
CA MET A 1 -7.07 -12.72 4.28
C MET A 1 -6.96 -11.45 3.45
N ASN A 2 -7.13 -11.53 2.13
CA ASN A 2 -7.31 -10.35 1.29
C ASN A 2 -8.74 -10.40 0.73
N ALA A 3 -9.66 -9.74 1.43
CA ALA A 3 -11.09 -9.71 1.11
C ALA A 3 -11.41 -8.71 -0.02
N GLY A 4 -10.63 -8.73 -1.11
CA GLY A 4 -10.65 -7.65 -2.11
C GLY A 4 -9.84 -6.40 -1.73
N HIS A 5 -9.06 -6.46 -0.65
CA HIS A 5 -8.15 -5.39 -0.23
C HIS A 5 -6.88 -5.41 -1.09
N ASN A 6 -6.32 -4.23 -1.44
CA ASN A 6 -5.08 -4.11 -2.20
C ASN A 6 -3.95 -4.91 -1.52
N PRO A 7 -3.10 -5.64 -2.29
CA PRO A 7 -1.96 -6.36 -1.73
C PRO A 7 -1.05 -5.41 -0.91
N PRO A 8 -0.79 -5.72 0.38
CA PRO A 8 0.14 -4.90 1.17
C PRO A 8 1.52 -4.85 0.51
N ILE A 9 2.22 -3.73 0.66
CA ILE A 9 3.62 -3.61 0.25
C ILE A 9 4.52 -3.97 1.42
N LEU A 10 5.45 -4.89 1.19
CA LEU A 10 6.52 -5.22 2.12
C LEU A 10 7.84 -4.64 1.64
N TYR A 11 8.43 -3.77 2.43
CA TYR A 11 9.81 -3.35 2.29
C TYR A 11 10.74 -4.30 3.04
N ARG A 12 11.77 -4.78 2.33
CA ARG A 12 12.84 -5.62 2.86
C ARG A 12 14.05 -4.77 3.18
N SER A 13 14.41 -4.70 4.45
CA SER A 13 15.57 -3.91 4.91
C SER A 13 16.90 -4.47 4.42
N GLY A 14 17.01 -5.79 4.29
CA GLY A 14 18.25 -6.48 3.93
C GLY A 14 18.76 -6.14 2.52
N ASP A 15 17.85 -5.97 1.56
CA ASP A 15 18.19 -5.66 0.16
C ASP A 15 17.61 -4.31 -0.32
N LYS A 16 16.89 -3.61 0.55
CA LYS A 16 16.22 -2.33 0.30
C LYS A 16 15.20 -2.38 -0.84
N THR A 17 14.55 -3.53 -1.02
CA THR A 17 13.53 -3.72 -2.05
C THR A 17 12.10 -3.62 -1.49
N THR A 18 11.12 -3.52 -2.38
CA THR A 18 9.69 -3.60 -2.03
C THR A 18 9.01 -4.68 -2.87
N GLU A 19 8.22 -5.53 -2.23
CA GLU A 19 7.40 -6.56 -2.87
C GLU A 19 5.93 -6.43 -2.49
N GLN A 20 5.01 -6.73 -3.41
CA GLN A 20 3.59 -6.85 -3.09
C GLN A 20 3.30 -8.22 -2.49
N LEU A 21 2.63 -8.26 -1.35
CA LEU A 21 2.17 -9.48 -0.70
C LEU A 21 0.87 -9.96 -1.35
N ILE A 22 0.97 -10.42 -2.60
CA ILE A 22 -0.16 -10.98 -3.35
C ILE A 22 -0.55 -12.31 -2.68
N LEU A 23 -1.71 -12.31 -2.03
CA LEU A 23 -2.35 -13.52 -1.54
C LEU A 23 -3.30 -14.01 -2.64
N THR A 24 -3.00 -15.15 -3.24
CA THR A 24 -3.95 -15.87 -4.11
C THR A 24 -5.06 -16.45 -3.22
N GLY A 25 -6.11 -15.67 -2.98
CA GLY A 25 -7.31 -16.11 -2.27
C GLY A 25 -8.49 -15.31 -2.83
N ILE A 26 -9.44 -16.02 -3.42
CA ILE A 26 -10.56 -15.45 -4.18
C ILE A 26 -11.40 -14.49 -3.32
N VAL A 27 -11.95 -13.48 -4.01
CA VAL A 27 -12.92 -12.49 -3.52
C VAL A 27 -14.00 -13.18 -2.67
N LEU A 28 -14.24 -12.66 -1.47
CA LEU A 28 -15.34 -13.12 -0.61
C LEU A 28 -16.67 -13.04 -1.38
N GLY A 29 -17.29 -14.20 -1.63
CA GLY A 29 -18.68 -14.29 -2.09
C GLY A 29 -18.98 -15.07 -3.37
N ALA A 30 -17.99 -15.62 -4.09
CA ALA A 30 -18.25 -16.24 -5.40
C ALA A 30 -18.38 -17.78 -5.42
N VAL A 31 -17.88 -18.52 -4.43
CA VAL A 31 -17.86 -20.00 -4.48
C VAL A 31 -17.96 -20.63 -3.09
N GLU A 32 -18.95 -21.48 -2.84
CA GLU A 32 -19.28 -22.10 -1.53
C GLU A 32 -18.23 -23.12 -1.01
N ASN A 33 -17.10 -23.34 -1.68
CA ASN A 33 -16.11 -24.36 -1.30
C ASN A 33 -14.67 -23.99 -1.72
N GLN A 34 -14.07 -22.96 -1.15
CA GLN A 34 -12.62 -22.72 -1.32
C GLN A 34 -11.83 -22.73 -0.01
N GLU A 35 -10.76 -23.50 -0.02
CA GLU A 35 -9.72 -23.50 1.01
C GLU A 35 -9.01 -22.15 1.01
N TYR A 36 -9.16 -21.40 2.11
CA TYR A 36 -8.42 -20.16 2.32
C TYR A 36 -6.92 -20.46 2.39
N THR A 37 -6.18 -20.15 1.33
CA THR A 37 -4.73 -20.28 1.36
C THR A 37 -4.14 -19.17 2.22
N SER A 38 -3.44 -19.54 3.29
CA SER A 38 -2.69 -18.61 4.14
C SER A 38 -1.20 -18.73 3.85
N ARG A 39 -0.51 -17.59 3.76
CA ARG A 39 0.95 -17.53 3.63
C ARG A 39 1.52 -16.95 4.90
N THR A 40 2.47 -17.67 5.50
CA THR A 40 3.31 -17.14 6.58
C THR A 40 4.64 -16.71 5.97
N LEU A 41 5.11 -15.50 6.31
CA LEU A 41 6.42 -15.00 5.91
C LEU A 41 7.17 -14.47 7.14
N PRO A 42 8.50 -14.69 7.21
CA PRO A 42 9.30 -14.07 8.26
C PRO A 42 9.41 -12.57 8.02
N ILE A 43 9.35 -11.82 9.13
CA ILE A 43 9.60 -10.38 9.19
C ILE A 43 10.85 -10.16 10.02
N TYR A 44 11.78 -9.38 9.48
CA TYR A 44 13.06 -9.10 10.12
C TYR A 44 13.10 -7.68 10.69
N PRO A 45 13.97 -7.39 11.67
CA PRO A 45 14.16 -6.03 12.15
C PRO A 45 14.48 -5.07 11.01
N GLY A 46 13.71 -3.99 10.91
CA GLY A 46 13.84 -2.97 9.85
C GLY A 46 12.92 -3.19 8.64
N ASP A 47 12.28 -4.36 8.50
CA ASP A 47 11.25 -4.56 7.48
C ASP A 47 10.01 -3.72 7.79
N ILE A 48 9.32 -3.26 6.74
CA ILE A 48 8.15 -2.39 6.88
C ILE A 48 7.01 -2.97 6.05
N ILE A 49 5.85 -3.17 6.68
CA ILE A 49 4.61 -3.54 5.98
C ILE A 49 3.73 -2.29 5.90
N VAL A 50 3.32 -1.96 4.68
CA VAL A 50 2.35 -0.90 4.42
C VAL A 50 1.07 -1.51 3.89
N MET A 51 0.00 -1.35 4.67
CA MET A 51 -1.37 -1.67 4.25
C MET A 51 -2.04 -0.37 3.84
N TYR A 52 -2.73 -0.40 2.70
CA TYR A 52 -3.36 0.77 2.10
C TYR A 52 -4.64 0.36 1.40
N THR A 53 -5.52 1.33 1.20
CA THR A 53 -6.73 1.20 0.37
C THR A 53 -6.46 1.73 -1.03
N ASP A 54 -7.29 1.31 -1.99
CA ASP A 54 -7.30 1.79 -3.37
C ASP A 54 -7.18 3.31 -3.50
N GLY A 55 -7.82 4.11 -2.63
CA GLY A 55 -7.74 5.58 -2.65
C GLY A 55 -6.33 6.18 -2.61
N VAL A 56 -5.31 5.44 -2.15
CA VAL A 56 -3.91 5.88 -2.23
C VAL A 56 -3.37 5.70 -3.66
N THR A 57 -3.55 4.52 -4.23
CA THR A 57 -3.01 4.17 -5.56
C THR A 57 -3.83 4.74 -6.71
N GLU A 58 -5.14 4.90 -6.49
CA GLU A 58 -6.10 5.46 -7.44
C GLU A 58 -6.22 6.98 -7.34
N ALA A 59 -5.44 7.66 -6.50
CA ALA A 59 -5.38 9.12 -6.52
C ALA A 59 -4.91 9.58 -7.92
N ILE A 60 -5.68 10.48 -8.54
CA ILE A 60 -5.45 10.98 -9.90
C ILE A 60 -4.93 12.41 -9.85
N ASN A 61 -4.00 12.74 -10.76
CA ASN A 61 -3.54 14.11 -10.98
C ASN A 61 -4.27 14.79 -12.17
N THR A 62 -3.96 16.06 -12.44
CA THR A 62 -4.56 16.84 -13.55
C THR A 62 -4.30 16.28 -14.95
N ARG A 63 -3.32 15.39 -15.09
CA ARG A 63 -2.99 14.69 -16.34
C ARG A 63 -3.71 13.34 -16.47
N ASN A 64 -4.64 13.05 -15.56
CA ASN A 64 -5.35 11.78 -15.49
C ASN A 64 -4.43 10.56 -15.24
N GLU A 65 -3.28 10.79 -14.60
CA GLU A 65 -2.34 9.73 -14.21
C GLU A 65 -2.66 9.27 -12.78
N LEU A 66 -2.65 7.95 -12.55
CA LEU A 66 -2.76 7.37 -11.22
C LEU A 66 -1.46 7.55 -10.44
N PHE A 67 -1.56 7.69 -9.12
CA PHE A 67 -0.42 7.70 -8.21
C PHE A 67 0.35 6.38 -8.28
N GLY A 68 -0.36 5.25 -8.23
CA GLY A 68 0.15 3.91 -8.47
C GLY A 68 1.05 3.35 -7.37
N GLU A 69 1.21 2.03 -7.40
CA GLU A 69 2.00 1.26 -6.45
C GLU A 69 3.50 1.56 -6.55
N ASP A 70 3.98 1.89 -7.74
CA ASP A 70 5.39 2.18 -7.99
C ASP A 70 5.86 3.38 -7.17
N ARG A 71 5.10 4.48 -7.17
CA ARG A 71 5.41 5.69 -6.39
C ARG A 71 5.30 5.42 -4.89
N LEU A 72 4.28 4.66 -4.47
CA LEU A 72 4.14 4.26 -3.07
C LEU A 72 5.36 3.45 -2.61
N GLY A 73 5.79 2.47 -3.40
CA GLY A 73 6.99 1.68 -3.14
C GLY A 73 8.27 2.54 -3.09
N MET A 74 8.43 3.51 -4.00
CA MET A 74 9.55 4.45 -3.98
C MET A 74 9.59 5.25 -2.66
N ILE A 75 8.48 5.85 -2.25
CA ILE A 75 8.41 6.65 -1.02
C ILE A 75 8.78 5.81 0.20
N ILE A 76 8.29 4.57 0.27
CA ILE A 76 8.62 3.65 1.36
C ILE A 76 10.13 3.39 1.39
N ARG A 77 10.74 3.06 0.25
CA ARG A 77 12.20 2.80 0.17
C ARG A 77 13.02 4.02 0.59
N ASP A 78 12.66 5.20 0.10
CA ASP A 78 13.41 6.44 0.34
C ASP A 78 13.33 6.89 1.81
N HIS A 79 12.26 6.52 2.51
CA HIS A 79 11.99 6.95 3.88
C HIS A 79 12.06 5.81 4.91
N ALA A 80 12.46 4.60 4.52
CA ALA A 80 12.51 3.43 5.41
C ALA A 80 13.38 3.60 6.66
N HIS A 81 14.30 4.57 6.65
CA HIS A 81 15.14 4.93 7.78
C HIS A 81 14.42 5.76 8.87
N LEU A 82 13.19 6.21 8.60
CA LEU A 82 12.40 7.05 9.51
C LEU A 82 11.46 6.21 10.39
N PRO A 83 10.99 6.76 11.51
CA PRO A 83 9.91 6.16 12.27
C PRO A 83 8.65 6.00 11.41
N SER A 84 7.87 4.93 11.64
CA SER A 84 6.65 4.61 10.86
C SER A 84 5.68 5.79 10.71
N ARG A 85 5.51 6.60 11.76
CA ARG A 85 4.68 7.82 11.71
C ARG A 85 5.17 8.82 10.66
N LYS A 86 6.48 9.00 10.53
CA LYS A 86 7.07 9.90 9.53
C LYS A 86 6.96 9.32 8.13
N ILE A 87 7.03 8.00 7.97
CA ILE A 87 6.77 7.35 6.68
C ILE A 87 5.32 7.56 6.25
N LEU A 88 4.36 7.40 7.17
CA LEU A 88 2.95 7.68 6.93
C LEU A 88 2.73 9.14 6.50
N GLU A 89 3.29 10.10 7.24
CA GLU A 89 3.22 11.53 6.87
C GLU A 89 3.76 11.78 5.45
N ARG A 90 4.88 11.14 5.07
CA ARG A 90 5.45 11.26 3.73
C ARG A 90 4.56 10.68 2.64
N ILE A 91 3.93 9.54 2.89
CA ILE A 91 2.97 8.93 1.96
C ILE A 91 1.78 9.87 1.75
N LEU A 92 1.17 10.36 2.84
CA LEU A 92 0.01 11.24 2.76
C LEU A 92 0.33 12.54 2.03
N SER A 93 1.44 13.21 2.38
CA SER A 93 1.86 14.43 1.69
C SER A 93 2.11 14.20 0.21
N ALA A 94 2.73 13.07 -0.18
CA ALA A 94 2.96 12.78 -1.59
C ALA A 94 1.66 12.57 -2.38
N VAL A 95 0.66 11.91 -1.79
CA VAL A 95 -0.66 11.72 -2.40
C VAL A 95 -1.38 13.07 -2.54
N GLU A 96 -1.38 13.90 -1.50
CA GLU A 96 -1.96 15.25 -1.53
C GLU A 96 -1.29 16.15 -2.56
N GLU A 97 0.04 16.16 -2.62
CA GLU A 97 0.81 16.94 -3.58
C GLU A 97 0.56 16.47 -5.01
N PHE A 98 0.47 15.16 -5.23
CA PHE A 98 0.19 14.58 -6.55
C PHE A 98 -1.21 14.94 -7.07
N SER A 99 -2.19 15.01 -6.16
CA SER A 99 -3.61 15.20 -6.48
C SER A 99 -4.13 16.61 -6.23
N LYS A 100 -3.25 17.59 -5.96
CA LYS A 100 -3.56 18.92 -5.41
C LYS A 100 -4.67 19.73 -6.10
N ASP A 101 -4.95 19.45 -7.38
CA ASP A 101 -5.99 20.13 -8.17
C ASP A 101 -7.17 19.19 -8.55
N MET A 102 -7.25 18.02 -7.90
CA MET A 102 -8.33 17.04 -8.02
C MET A 102 -8.99 16.86 -6.64
N PRO A 103 -10.33 16.85 -6.54
CA PRO A 103 -10.99 16.59 -5.27
C PRO A 103 -10.69 15.15 -4.81
N GLN A 104 -9.92 15.01 -3.73
CA GLN A 104 -9.71 13.74 -3.04
C GLN A 104 -10.77 13.58 -1.94
N PHE A 105 -11.49 12.46 -1.94
CA PHE A 105 -12.37 12.10 -0.82
C PHE A 105 -11.51 11.60 0.35
N VAL A 106 -10.95 12.53 1.13
CA VAL A 106 -10.25 12.19 2.37
C VAL A 106 -11.31 11.89 3.44
N ILE A 107 -11.50 10.61 3.77
CA ILE A 107 -12.18 10.24 5.02
C ILE A 107 -11.23 10.60 6.16
N LYS A 108 -11.41 11.79 6.74
CA LYS A 108 -10.78 12.15 8.02
C LYS A 108 -11.29 11.16 9.07
N GLY A 109 -10.41 10.24 9.48
CA GLY A 109 -10.67 9.36 10.61
C GLY A 109 -11.09 10.19 11.82
N THR A 110 -12.26 9.87 12.36
CA THR A 110 -12.73 10.33 13.67
C THR A 110 -12.09 9.48 14.75
#